data_AF-I3MCW7-F1
#
_entry.id   AF-I3MCW7-F1
#
_cell.length_a   1.000
_cell.length_b   1.000
_cell.length_c   1.000
_cell.angle_alpha   90.00
_cell.angle_beta   90.00
_cell.angle_gamma   90.00
#
_symmetry.space_group_name_H-M   'P 1'
#
loop_
_entity.id
_entity.type
_entity.pdbx_description
1 polymer ?
#
loop_
_entity_poly.entity_id
_entity_poly.type
_entity_poly.pdbx_seq_one_letter_code
_entity_poly.pdbx_strand_id
1 'polypeptide(L)'
;CAPRIVMGPVRLGILLFFLTVTGAWAGTPKEVDDDTERLPSKCEVCKLLSMELQEELSRTGRSREVLELGQVLDTGKRRRHVPYSISETRLEEALENLCERILDYSVHAERKGSLRYAKGQSQTMATLKGLVQKGVKVDLGIPLELWDEPSVEVTFLKKQCETMLEEFEDVVGDWYFHHQEQPLQQFLCEGHVLPAAETACLQETWTGKEKITDGQENAEEKEEEEEEEEEEEERIKTSGHPKRDPEDL
;
A
#
# COMPACT_ATOMS: atom_id res chain seq x y z
N CYS A 1 -8.24 -62.10 27.12
CA CYS A 1 -6.91 -62.51 27.62
C CYS A 1 -5.84 -61.96 26.70
N ALA A 2 -4.93 -61.14 27.22
CA ALA A 2 -3.81 -60.56 26.48
C ALA A 2 -2.77 -61.62 26.08
N PRO A 3 -1.84 -61.27 25.18
CA PRO A 3 -0.45 -61.56 25.42
C PRO A 3 0.36 -60.26 25.55
N ARG A 4 1.18 -60.24 26.60
CA ARG A 4 2.16 -59.23 26.95
C ARG A 4 3.25 -59.16 25.87
N ILE A 5 3.54 -57.95 25.37
CA ILE A 5 4.80 -57.67 24.67
C ILE A 5 5.83 -57.27 25.73
N VAL A 6 6.92 -58.03 25.78
CA VAL A 6 8.06 -57.86 26.68
C VAL A 6 8.96 -56.76 26.10
N MET A 7 9.18 -55.69 26.86
CA MET A 7 10.23 -54.70 26.59
C MET A 7 11.59 -55.29 26.94
N GLY A 8 12.51 -55.33 25.96
CA GLY A 8 13.93 -55.57 26.13
C GLY A 8 14.74 -54.42 25.52
N PRO A 9 15.85 -53.98 26.14
CA PRO A 9 16.50 -52.72 25.81
C PRO A 9 17.53 -52.93 24.69
N VAL A 10 17.31 -52.29 23.53
CA VAL A 10 18.32 -52.27 22.48
C VAL A 10 18.57 -50.83 22.02
N ARG A 11 19.61 -50.28 22.64
CA ARG A 11 20.63 -49.40 22.05
C ARG A 11 20.18 -47.98 21.66
N LEU A 12 20.30 -47.15 22.70
CA LEU A 12 20.50 -45.71 22.80
C LEU A 12 21.61 -45.13 21.88
N GLY A 13 21.64 -45.49 20.59
CA GLY A 13 22.74 -45.14 19.67
C GLY A 13 22.32 -44.67 18.29
N ILE A 14 21.02 -44.45 18.03
CA ILE A 14 20.50 -44.01 16.72
C ILE A 14 19.41 -42.95 16.93
N LEU A 15 19.68 -41.96 17.79
CA LEU A 15 18.79 -40.81 18.03
C LEU A 15 19.57 -39.47 18.17
N LEU A 16 20.85 -39.45 17.76
CA LEU A 16 21.72 -38.26 17.78
C LEU A 16 22.38 -37.98 16.42
N PHE A 17 21.75 -38.38 15.31
CA PHE A 17 22.23 -38.04 13.95
C PHE A 17 21.17 -37.42 13.03
N PHE A 18 19.98 -37.10 13.56
CA PHE A 18 18.93 -36.36 12.82
C PHE A 18 18.57 -35.01 13.49
N LEU A 19 19.42 -34.50 14.38
CA LEU A 19 19.25 -33.20 15.07
C LEU A 19 20.34 -32.16 14.72
N THR A 20 21.10 -32.35 13.65
CA THR A 20 22.18 -31.42 13.25
C THR A 20 22.24 -31.16 11.74
N VAL A 21 21.10 -31.10 11.04
CA VAL A 21 20.98 -30.45 9.71
C VAL A 21 19.61 -29.75 9.59
N THR A 22 19.30 -28.88 10.55
CA THR A 22 18.26 -27.85 10.41
C THR A 22 18.84 -26.55 10.97
N GLY A 23 19.87 -26.05 10.30
CA GLY A 23 20.51 -24.79 10.63
C GLY A 23 20.96 -24.14 9.34
N ALA A 24 20.53 -22.89 9.13
CA ALA A 24 20.81 -22.02 7.99
C ALA A 24 19.83 -22.03 6.81
N TRP A 25 18.53 -21.86 7.08
CA TRP A 25 17.65 -21.03 6.22
C TRP A 25 17.09 -19.89 7.09
N ALA A 26 17.98 -18.99 7.51
CA ALA A 26 17.60 -17.64 7.90
C ALA A 26 18.03 -16.74 6.74
N GLY A 27 17.26 -16.78 5.65
CA GLY A 27 17.27 -15.69 4.70
C GLY A 27 16.65 -14.49 5.41
N THR A 28 17.48 -13.58 5.89
CA THR A 28 17.03 -12.22 6.22
C THR A 28 16.26 -11.70 5.01
N PRO A 29 15.04 -11.15 5.15
CA PRO A 29 14.51 -10.30 4.10
C PRO A 29 15.56 -9.20 3.96
N LYS A 30 16.28 -9.18 2.84
CA LYS A 30 16.96 -7.97 2.46
C LYS A 30 15.83 -6.97 2.24
N GLU A 31 15.67 -6.02 3.14
CA GLU A 31 15.17 -4.71 2.75
C GLU A 31 16.15 -4.23 1.68
N VAL A 32 15.79 -4.53 0.45
CA VAL A 32 16.39 -3.99 -0.74
C VAL A 32 15.80 -2.58 -0.81
N ASP A 33 16.46 -1.67 -0.10
CA ASP A 33 16.33 -0.25 -0.36
C ASP A 33 16.99 -0.01 -1.72
N ASP A 34 16.17 -0.15 -2.74
CA ASP A 34 16.54 -0.01 -4.13
C ASP A 34 15.67 1.12 -4.65
N ASP A 35 16.22 2.33 -4.56
CA ASP A 35 15.85 3.54 -5.31
C ASP A 35 16.01 3.33 -6.84
N THR A 36 15.76 2.11 -7.32
CA THR A 36 15.65 1.74 -8.72
C THR A 36 14.15 1.61 -8.99
N GLU A 37 13.62 2.55 -9.79
CA GLU A 37 12.26 2.61 -10.34
C GLU A 37 11.35 1.43 -9.93
N ARG A 38 10.77 1.54 -8.74
CA ARG A 38 9.91 0.50 -8.19
C ARG A 38 8.61 0.44 -8.99
N LEU A 39 8.53 -0.52 -9.89
CA LEU A 39 7.32 -0.79 -10.67
C LEU A 39 6.14 -1.12 -9.73
N PRO A 40 4.93 -0.61 -10.04
CA PRO A 40 3.73 -0.98 -9.29
C PRO A 40 3.48 -2.48 -9.35
N SER A 41 3.22 -3.06 -8.19
CA SER A 41 2.80 -4.45 -8.05
C SER A 41 1.39 -4.66 -8.60
N LYS A 42 1.06 -5.91 -8.94
CA LYS A 42 -0.30 -6.29 -9.35
C LYS A 42 -1.34 -5.94 -8.27
N CYS A 43 -0.97 -6.10 -7.00
CA CYS A 43 -1.85 -5.76 -5.89
C CYS A 43 -2.18 -4.27 -5.87
N GLU A 44 -1.18 -3.39 -6.00
CA GLU A 44 -1.36 -1.93 -6.02
C GLU A 44 -2.24 -1.50 -7.19
N VAL A 45 -2.01 -2.06 -8.39
CA VAL A 45 -2.83 -1.79 -9.58
C VAL A 45 -4.28 -2.20 -9.35
N CYS A 46 -4.51 -3.43 -8.88
CA CYS A 46 -5.88 -3.93 -8.67
C CYS A 46 -6.62 -3.13 -7.58
N LYS A 47 -5.92 -2.77 -6.50
CA LYS A 47 -6.47 -1.95 -5.43
C LYS A 47 -6.98 -0.61 -5.98
N LEU A 48 -6.14 0.11 -6.73
CA LEU A 48 -6.51 1.41 -7.28
C LEU A 48 -7.62 1.29 -8.33
N LEU A 49 -7.53 0.32 -9.24
CA LEU A 49 -8.54 0.06 -10.27
C LEU A 49 -9.91 -0.21 -9.63
N SER A 50 -9.98 -1.14 -8.67
CA SER A 50 -11.24 -1.49 -8.01
C SER A 50 -11.83 -0.35 -7.18
N MET A 51 -10.97 0.43 -6.50
CA MET A 51 -11.40 1.61 -5.75
C MET A 51 -11.97 2.69 -6.68
N GLU A 52 -11.25 3.05 -7.76
CA GLU A 52 -11.68 4.08 -8.70
C GLU A 52 -12.97 3.69 -9.44
N LEU A 53 -13.10 2.42 -9.86
CA LEU A 53 -14.30 1.97 -10.56
C LEU A 53 -15.50 1.99 -9.63
N GLN A 54 -15.33 1.55 -8.39
CA GLN A 54 -16.41 1.57 -7.42
C GLN A 54 -16.81 3.01 -7.04
N GLU A 55 -15.85 3.94 -6.93
CA GLU A 55 -16.13 5.37 -6.73
C GLU A 55 -16.90 5.95 -7.92
N GLU A 56 -16.47 5.71 -9.16
CA GLU A 56 -17.12 6.19 -10.38
C GLU A 56 -18.56 5.68 -10.48
N LEU A 57 -18.77 4.38 -10.26
CA LEU A 57 -20.09 3.78 -10.25
C LEU A 57 -20.95 4.37 -9.12
N SER A 58 -20.42 4.55 -7.92
CA SER A 58 -21.18 5.18 -6.83
C SER A 58 -21.65 6.60 -7.17
N ARG A 59 -20.85 7.33 -7.95
CA ARG A 59 -21.15 8.68 -8.42
C ARG A 59 -22.23 8.70 -9.49
N THR A 60 -22.08 7.86 -10.53
CA THR A 60 -23.01 7.79 -11.67
C THR A 60 -24.33 7.09 -11.34
N GLY A 61 -24.34 6.21 -10.33
CA GLY A 61 -25.52 5.47 -9.89
C GLY A 61 -26.66 6.35 -9.35
N ARG A 62 -26.38 7.63 -9.05
CA ARG A 62 -27.38 8.62 -8.61
C ARG A 62 -28.17 9.24 -9.78
N SER A 63 -27.74 9.01 -11.02
CA SER A 63 -28.43 9.53 -12.19
C SER A 63 -29.83 8.93 -12.34
N ARG A 64 -30.80 9.76 -12.71
CA ARG A 64 -32.18 9.35 -13.02
C ARG A 64 -32.44 9.25 -14.52
N GLU A 65 -31.37 9.26 -15.31
CA GLU A 65 -31.45 9.15 -16.75
C GLU A 65 -32.05 7.81 -17.20
N VAL A 66 -32.81 7.86 -18.29
CA VAL A 66 -33.46 6.70 -18.89
C VAL A 66 -33.05 6.67 -20.35
N LEU A 67 -32.43 5.56 -20.74
CA LEU A 67 -31.99 5.30 -22.11
C LEU A 67 -33.16 4.79 -22.93
N GLU A 68 -33.34 5.35 -24.13
CA GLU A 68 -34.31 4.90 -25.11
C GLU A 68 -33.64 4.01 -26.16
N LEU A 69 -33.92 2.71 -26.11
CA LEU A 69 -33.37 1.73 -27.03
C LEU A 69 -34.34 1.44 -28.17
N GLY A 70 -33.84 1.51 -29.40
CA GLY A 70 -34.52 1.07 -30.62
C GLY A 70 -34.85 2.20 -31.62
N GLN A 71 -34.98 1.82 -32.89
CA GLN A 71 -35.33 2.73 -33.99
C GLN A 71 -36.84 2.65 -34.27
N VAL A 72 -37.49 3.79 -34.52
CA VAL A 72 -38.89 3.83 -34.96
C VAL A 72 -38.92 3.38 -36.42
N LEU A 73 -39.18 2.09 -36.64
CA LEU A 73 -39.58 1.61 -37.96
C LEU A 73 -41.11 1.71 -38.07
N ASP A 74 -41.63 1.84 -39.29
CA ASP A 74 -43.08 1.86 -39.63
C ASP A 74 -43.89 0.65 -39.09
N THR A 75 -43.22 -0.29 -38.41
CA THR A 75 -43.74 -1.52 -37.80
C THR A 75 -44.36 -1.33 -36.39
N GLY A 76 -44.38 -0.12 -35.83
CA GLY A 76 -45.15 0.21 -34.62
C GLY A 76 -44.63 -0.38 -33.30
N LYS A 77 -43.41 -0.93 -33.25
CA LYS A 77 -42.79 -1.36 -31.99
C LYS A 77 -42.38 -0.14 -31.15
N ARG A 78 -42.80 -0.11 -29.88
CA ARG A 78 -42.48 0.98 -28.93
C ARG A 78 -41.00 0.93 -28.53
N ARG A 79 -40.40 2.10 -28.30
CA ARG A 79 -39.05 2.25 -27.72
C ARG A 79 -39.01 1.56 -26.35
N ARG A 80 -37.92 0.85 -26.07
CA ARG A 80 -37.68 0.29 -24.74
C ARG A 80 -36.97 1.34 -23.90
N HIS A 81 -37.44 1.53 -22.68
CA HIS A 81 -36.85 2.47 -21.72
C HIS A 81 -36.09 1.66 -20.68
N VAL A 82 -34.79 1.90 -20.56
CA VAL A 82 -33.91 1.23 -19.57
C VAL A 82 -33.27 2.31 -18.69
N PRO A 83 -33.35 2.22 -17.36
CA PRO A 83 -32.64 3.14 -16.48
C PRO A 83 -31.13 3.07 -16.72
N TYR A 84 -30.48 4.23 -16.81
CA TYR A 84 -29.01 4.32 -16.99
C TYR A 84 -28.26 3.65 -15.83
N SER A 85 -28.78 3.70 -14.61
CA SER A 85 -28.14 3.09 -13.45
C SER A 85 -27.95 1.57 -13.52
N ILE A 86 -28.67 0.86 -14.41
CA ILE A 86 -28.53 -0.59 -14.58
C ILE A 86 -28.10 -0.98 -16.00
N SER A 87 -27.85 0.00 -16.87
CA SER A 87 -27.49 -0.28 -18.26
C SER A 87 -26.03 -0.70 -18.38
N GLU A 88 -25.75 -1.46 -19.43
CA GLU A 88 -24.41 -1.80 -19.91
C GLU A 88 -23.65 -0.54 -20.35
N THR A 89 -24.32 0.40 -21.00
CA THR A 89 -23.74 1.69 -21.41
C THR A 89 -23.09 2.43 -20.24
N ARG A 90 -23.68 2.41 -19.05
CA ARG A 90 -23.07 3.03 -17.86
C ARG A 90 -21.76 2.35 -17.45
N LEU A 91 -21.69 1.02 -17.59
CA LEU A 91 -20.49 0.27 -17.30
C LEU A 91 -19.41 0.62 -18.33
N GLU A 92 -19.72 0.54 -19.63
CA GLU A 92 -18.79 0.89 -20.72
C GLU A 92 -18.19 2.30 -20.54
N GLU A 93 -19.03 3.31 -20.29
CA GLU A 93 -18.58 4.69 -20.05
C GLU A 93 -17.67 4.81 -18.82
N ALA A 94 -17.94 4.03 -17.77
CA ALA A 94 -17.13 4.01 -16.56
C ALA A 94 -15.77 3.33 -16.81
N LEU A 95 -15.72 2.24 -17.57
CA LEU A 95 -14.51 1.50 -17.91
C LEU A 95 -13.60 2.31 -18.84
N GLU A 96 -14.16 2.96 -19.87
CA GLU A 96 -13.39 3.77 -20.84
C GLU A 96 -12.58 4.90 -20.15
N ASN A 97 -13.16 5.53 -19.13
CA ASN A 97 -12.54 6.68 -18.45
C ASN A 97 -11.78 6.29 -17.18
N LEU A 98 -11.81 5.01 -16.78
CA LEU A 98 -11.29 4.55 -15.49
C LEU A 98 -9.78 4.79 -15.36
N CYS A 99 -9.01 4.29 -16.31
CA CYS A 99 -7.55 4.33 -16.23
C CYS A 99 -6.98 5.74 -16.50
N GLU A 100 -7.73 6.63 -17.14
CA GLU A 100 -7.35 8.05 -17.24
C GLU A 100 -7.32 8.73 -15.86
N ARG A 101 -8.21 8.34 -14.94
CA ARG A 101 -8.21 8.86 -13.55
C ARG A 101 -6.97 8.49 -12.76
N ILE A 102 -6.26 7.44 -13.18
CA ILE A 102 -5.00 7.04 -12.54
C ILE A 102 -3.93 8.13 -12.70
N LEU A 103 -4.02 8.99 -13.72
CA LEU A 103 -3.09 10.11 -13.90
C LEU A 103 -3.23 11.20 -12.83
N ASP A 104 -4.36 11.26 -12.12
CA ASP A 104 -4.56 12.20 -11.00
C ASP A 104 -3.76 11.79 -9.75
N TYR A 105 -3.18 10.58 -9.73
CA TYR A 105 -2.35 10.09 -8.65
C TYR A 105 -0.92 10.62 -8.75
N SER A 106 -0.33 10.86 -7.59
CA SER A 106 1.08 11.18 -7.43
C SER A 106 1.77 10.14 -6.55
N VAL A 107 3.08 10.01 -6.73
CA VAL A 107 3.92 9.17 -5.85
C VAL A 107 4.30 9.99 -4.62
N HIS A 108 3.88 9.48 -3.47
CA HIS A 108 4.23 9.96 -2.15
C HIS A 108 5.37 9.11 -1.62
N ALA A 109 6.62 9.51 -1.90
CA ALA A 109 7.82 8.83 -1.44
C ALA A 109 7.86 8.67 0.08
N GLU A 110 7.16 9.55 0.81
CA GLU A 110 7.06 9.50 2.26
C GLU A 110 6.11 8.43 2.83
N ARG A 111 5.44 7.64 1.98
CA ARG A 111 4.48 6.60 2.39
C ARG A 111 4.91 5.23 1.90
N LYS A 112 4.62 4.19 2.68
CA LYS A 112 5.00 2.80 2.37
C LYS A 112 3.88 2.06 1.65
N GLY A 113 4.26 1.04 0.88
CA GLY A 113 3.34 0.13 0.19
C GLY A 113 2.43 0.83 -0.81
N SER A 114 1.17 0.38 -0.90
CA SER A 114 0.17 0.92 -1.82
C SER A 114 -0.27 2.34 -1.48
N LEU A 115 -0.05 2.77 -0.23
CA LEU A 115 -0.43 4.10 0.25
C LEU A 115 0.40 5.22 -0.40
N ARG A 116 1.51 4.88 -1.07
CA ARG A 116 2.34 5.81 -1.86
C ARG A 116 1.59 6.42 -3.03
N TYR A 117 0.57 5.76 -3.56
CA TYR A 117 -0.30 6.34 -4.58
C TYR A 117 -1.43 7.10 -3.90
N ALA A 118 -1.39 8.43 -3.96
CA ALA A 118 -2.53 9.25 -3.54
C ALA A 118 -2.73 10.45 -4.47
N LYS A 119 -3.98 10.92 -4.54
CA LYS A 119 -4.35 12.10 -5.31
C LYS A 119 -3.82 13.36 -4.62
N GLY A 120 -3.29 14.29 -5.42
CA GLY A 120 -2.77 15.58 -4.94
C GLY A 120 -1.26 15.60 -4.69
N GLN A 121 -0.76 16.74 -4.18
CA GLN A 121 0.67 16.98 -4.07
C GLN A 121 1.32 16.20 -2.92
N SER A 122 2.46 15.55 -3.20
CA SER A 122 3.27 14.89 -2.15
C SER A 122 3.95 15.89 -1.23
N GLN A 123 4.25 15.48 0.01
CA GLN A 123 4.91 16.40 0.95
C GLN A 123 6.33 16.74 0.51
N THR A 124 7.04 15.77 -0.06
CA THR A 124 8.35 16.00 -0.66
C THR A 124 8.25 17.06 -1.77
N MET A 125 7.30 16.92 -2.69
CA MET A 125 7.13 17.89 -3.78
C MET A 125 6.67 19.27 -3.27
N ALA A 126 5.81 19.33 -2.26
CA ALA A 126 5.41 20.59 -1.61
C ALA A 126 6.61 21.31 -0.98
N THR A 127 7.51 20.56 -0.35
CA THR A 127 8.73 21.08 0.27
C THR A 127 9.70 21.62 -0.79
N LEU A 128 9.90 20.87 -1.89
CA LEU A 128 10.75 21.28 -3.00
C LEU A 128 10.23 22.56 -3.68
N LYS A 129 8.93 22.64 -3.99
CA LYS A 129 8.33 23.87 -4.53
C LYS A 129 8.46 25.04 -3.54
N GLY A 130 8.31 24.80 -2.24
CA GLY A 130 8.50 25.81 -1.20
C GLY A 130 9.93 26.35 -1.11
N LEU A 131 10.95 25.49 -1.31
CA LEU A 131 12.35 25.92 -1.38
C LEU A 131 12.62 26.81 -2.59
N VAL A 132 12.10 26.42 -3.76
CA VAL A 132 12.19 27.21 -5.00
C VAL A 132 11.54 28.58 -4.82
N GLN A 133 10.34 28.64 -4.22
CA GLN A 133 9.65 29.91 -3.92
C GLN A 133 10.44 30.81 -2.97
N LYS A 134 11.24 30.25 -2.06
CA LYS A 134 12.13 30.98 -1.16
C LYS A 134 13.44 31.44 -1.84
N GLY A 135 13.62 31.16 -3.13
CA GLY A 135 14.81 31.53 -3.89
C GLY A 135 15.98 30.55 -3.79
N VAL A 136 15.77 29.37 -3.20
CA VAL A 136 16.76 28.29 -3.21
C VAL A 136 16.78 27.64 -4.58
N LYS A 137 17.96 27.52 -5.19
CA LYS A 137 18.12 26.82 -6.47
C LYS A 137 18.05 25.31 -6.22
N VAL A 138 16.89 24.71 -6.47
CA VAL A 138 16.69 23.26 -6.52
C VAL A 138 16.79 22.84 -7.99
N ASP A 139 17.76 22.00 -8.33
CA ASP A 139 17.92 21.46 -9.68
C ASP A 139 17.56 19.98 -9.67
N LEU A 140 16.37 19.65 -10.17
CA LEU A 140 15.91 18.26 -10.34
C LEU A 140 16.22 17.72 -11.74
N GLY A 141 16.90 18.51 -12.60
CA GLY A 141 17.09 18.17 -14.02
C GLY A 141 15.80 18.22 -14.85
N ILE A 142 14.69 18.68 -14.26
CA ILE A 142 13.37 18.81 -14.91
C ILE A 142 12.90 20.28 -14.76
N PRO A 143 12.52 20.96 -15.85
CA PRO A 143 11.93 22.30 -15.81
C PRO A 143 10.70 22.38 -14.89
N LEU A 144 10.52 23.51 -14.19
CA LEU A 144 9.43 23.71 -13.22
C LEU A 144 8.04 23.53 -13.83
N GLU A 145 7.89 23.82 -15.11
CA GLU A 145 6.65 23.66 -15.86
C GLU A 145 6.18 22.21 -15.94
N LEU A 146 7.11 21.25 -15.82
CA LEU A 146 6.84 19.81 -15.90
C LEU A 146 6.73 19.15 -14.53
N TRP A 147 6.80 19.90 -13.42
CA TRP A 147 6.70 19.32 -12.06
C TRP A 147 5.29 18.87 -11.68
N ASP A 148 4.29 19.30 -12.47
CA ASP A 148 2.89 18.88 -12.33
C ASP A 148 2.51 17.77 -13.31
N GLU A 149 3.44 17.31 -14.16
CA GLU A 149 3.21 16.17 -15.04
C GLU A 149 3.27 14.84 -14.28
N PRO A 150 2.48 13.83 -14.70
CA PRO A 150 2.51 12.53 -14.07
C PRO A 150 3.90 11.90 -14.21
N SER A 151 4.38 11.32 -13.11
CA SER A 151 5.68 10.62 -13.11
C SER A 151 5.67 9.40 -14.04
N VAL A 152 6.86 8.91 -14.41
CA VAL A 152 7.03 7.67 -15.19
C VAL A 152 6.34 6.49 -14.51
N GLU A 153 6.44 6.41 -13.17
CA GLU A 153 5.80 5.36 -12.39
C GLU A 153 4.27 5.41 -12.49
N VAL A 154 3.66 6.60 -12.42
CA VAL A 154 2.21 6.79 -12.58
C VAL A 154 1.77 6.49 -14.01
N THR A 155 2.56 6.87 -15.00
CA THR A 155 2.30 6.55 -16.41
C THR A 155 2.33 5.03 -16.63
N PHE A 156 3.28 4.33 -16.00
CA PHE A 156 3.33 2.88 -16.02
C PHE A 156 2.14 2.26 -15.26
N LEU A 157 1.74 2.82 -14.13
CA LEU A 157 0.55 2.42 -13.37
C LEU A 157 -0.72 2.51 -14.23
N LYS A 158 -0.91 3.59 -15.01
CA LYS A 158 -2.01 3.70 -15.98
C LYS A 158 -1.97 2.56 -17.00
N LYS A 159 -0.82 2.29 -17.61
CA LYS A 159 -0.68 1.21 -18.58
C LYS A 159 -1.03 -0.17 -17.99
N GLN A 160 -0.63 -0.41 -16.75
CA GLN A 160 -0.97 -1.63 -16.03
C GLN A 160 -2.47 -1.70 -15.68
N CYS A 161 -3.11 -0.57 -15.38
CA CYS A 161 -4.56 -0.48 -15.22
C CYS A 161 -5.26 -0.89 -16.52
N GLU A 162 -4.85 -0.34 -17.67
CA GLU A 162 -5.43 -0.68 -18.98
C GLU A 162 -5.29 -2.17 -19.27
N THR A 163 -4.09 -2.72 -19.10
CA THR A 163 -3.82 -4.15 -19.32
C THR A 163 -4.66 -5.04 -18.41
N MET A 164 -4.81 -4.66 -17.13
CA MET A 164 -5.63 -5.42 -16.19
C MET A 164 -7.12 -5.32 -16.53
N LEU A 165 -7.58 -4.15 -16.94
CA LEU A 165 -8.97 -3.95 -17.34
C LEU A 165 -9.32 -4.77 -18.58
N GLU A 166 -8.43 -4.79 -19.57
CA GLU A 166 -8.54 -5.63 -20.77
C GLU A 166 -8.62 -7.12 -20.42
N GLU A 167 -7.82 -7.60 -19.46
CA GLU A 167 -7.79 -9.02 -19.06
C GLU A 167 -9.03 -9.44 -18.27
N PHE A 168 -9.59 -8.54 -17.45
CA PHE A 168 -10.63 -8.86 -16.48
C PHE A 168 -11.98 -8.16 -16.74
N GLU A 169 -12.19 -7.61 -17.94
CA GLU A 169 -13.44 -6.91 -18.34
C GLU A 169 -14.68 -7.78 -18.11
N ASP A 170 -14.65 -9.04 -18.55
CA ASP A 170 -15.75 -9.99 -18.39
C ASP A 170 -16.10 -10.24 -16.90
N VAL A 171 -15.07 -10.31 -16.05
CA VAL A 171 -15.22 -10.51 -14.59
C VAL A 171 -15.84 -9.28 -13.94
N VAL A 172 -15.41 -8.09 -14.36
CA VAL A 172 -16.00 -6.82 -13.91
C VAL A 172 -17.45 -6.69 -14.37
N GLY A 173 -17.76 -7.12 -15.60
CA GLY A 173 -19.11 -7.19 -16.12
C GLY A 173 -20.00 -8.12 -15.30
N ASP A 174 -19.53 -9.34 -15.01
CA ASP A 174 -20.26 -10.29 -14.17
C ASP A 174 -20.53 -9.73 -12.76
N TRP A 175 -19.52 -9.09 -12.16
CA TRP A 175 -19.70 -8.40 -10.89
C TRP A 175 -20.76 -7.31 -10.95
N TYR A 176 -20.72 -6.48 -11.99
CA TYR A 176 -21.65 -5.38 -12.17
C TYR A 176 -23.09 -5.86 -12.36
N PHE A 177 -23.33 -6.96 -13.08
CA PHE A 177 -24.71 -7.41 -13.32
C PHE A 177 -25.25 -8.35 -12.23
N HIS A 178 -24.39 -9.07 -11.50
CA HIS A 178 -24.82 -10.15 -10.63
C HIS A 178 -24.34 -10.08 -9.17
N HIS A 179 -23.29 -9.30 -8.87
CA HIS A 179 -22.59 -9.36 -7.57
C HIS A 179 -22.30 -8.01 -6.90
N GLN A 180 -23.07 -6.95 -7.23
CA GLN A 180 -22.89 -5.61 -6.64
C GLN A 180 -23.08 -5.56 -5.10
N GLU A 181 -23.62 -6.60 -4.48
CA GLU A 181 -23.70 -6.74 -3.02
C GLU A 181 -22.32 -6.93 -2.35
N GLN A 182 -21.32 -7.40 -3.10
CA GLN A 182 -19.95 -7.57 -2.63
C GLN A 182 -19.08 -6.38 -3.08
N PRO A 183 -18.13 -5.87 -2.27
CA PRO A 183 -17.19 -4.86 -2.73
C PRO A 183 -16.32 -5.39 -3.88
N LEU A 184 -16.18 -4.56 -4.93
CA LEU A 184 -15.44 -4.93 -6.14
C LEU A 184 -14.01 -5.37 -5.83
N GLN A 185 -13.35 -4.70 -4.88
CA GLN A 185 -11.99 -5.04 -4.45
C GLN A 185 -11.87 -6.51 -3.98
N GLN A 186 -12.86 -7.01 -3.24
CA GLN A 186 -12.83 -8.41 -2.79
C GLN A 186 -13.18 -9.37 -3.92
N PHE A 187 -14.20 -9.04 -4.73
CA PHE A 187 -14.61 -9.89 -5.85
C PHE A 187 -13.49 -10.02 -6.87
N LEU A 188 -13.01 -8.89 -7.41
CA LEU A 188 -11.99 -8.86 -8.46
C LEU A 188 -10.59 -9.19 -7.94
N CYS A 189 -10.11 -8.46 -6.92
CA CYS A 189 -8.69 -8.56 -6.55
C CYS A 189 -8.37 -9.84 -5.78
N GLU A 190 -9.14 -10.17 -4.74
CA GLU A 190 -8.92 -11.39 -3.97
C GLU A 190 -9.43 -12.64 -4.70
N GLY A 191 -10.51 -12.51 -5.49
CA GLY A 191 -11.14 -13.64 -6.18
C GLY A 191 -10.51 -14.05 -7.50
N HIS A 192 -9.99 -13.10 -8.28
CA HIS A 192 -9.58 -13.36 -9.67
C HIS A 192 -8.14 -12.91 -10.00
N VAL A 193 -7.68 -11.77 -9.47
CA VAL A 193 -6.41 -11.16 -9.90
C VAL A 193 -5.21 -11.63 -9.07
N LEU A 194 -5.35 -11.67 -7.74
CA LEU A 194 -4.22 -11.85 -6.83
C LEU A 194 -4.17 -13.26 -6.23
N PRO A 195 -2.96 -13.85 -6.10
CA PRO A 195 -2.79 -15.02 -5.26
C PRO A 195 -2.94 -14.63 -3.77
N ALA A 196 -3.36 -15.57 -2.92
CA ALA A 196 -3.60 -15.33 -1.50
C ALA A 196 -2.41 -14.67 -0.75
N ALA A 197 -1.17 -14.96 -1.18
CA ALA A 197 0.05 -14.42 -0.58
C ALA A 197 0.31 -12.93 -0.90
N GLU A 198 -0.34 -12.37 -1.93
CA GLU A 198 -0.10 -10.99 -2.41
C GLU A 198 -1.25 -10.04 -2.09
N THR A 199 -2.11 -10.38 -1.13
CA THR A 199 -3.30 -9.58 -0.76
C THR A 199 -3.01 -8.51 0.30
N ALA A 200 -1.79 -8.45 0.83
CA ALA A 200 -1.44 -7.56 1.94
C ALA A 200 -1.74 -6.08 1.64
N CYS A 201 -1.52 -5.62 0.40
CA CYS A 201 -1.72 -4.21 0.06
C CYS A 201 -3.19 -3.78 0.18
N LEU A 202 -4.14 -4.72 0.06
CA LEU A 202 -5.58 -4.44 0.11
C LEU A 202 -6.04 -3.98 1.49
N GLN A 203 -5.33 -4.38 2.54
CA GLN A 203 -5.68 -4.11 3.94
C GLN A 203 -5.03 -2.82 4.47
N GLU A 204 -4.12 -2.21 3.70
CA GLU A 204 -3.43 -0.98 4.11
C GLU A 204 -4.40 0.21 4.11
N THR A 205 -4.47 0.91 5.25
CA THR A 205 -5.26 2.13 5.43
C THR A 205 -4.40 3.27 5.94
N TRP A 206 -4.44 4.41 5.26
CA TRP A 206 -3.72 5.60 5.68
C TRP A 206 -4.39 6.24 6.91
N THR A 207 -3.71 6.22 8.06
CA THR A 207 -4.21 6.81 9.31
C THR A 207 -3.77 8.27 9.54
N GLY A 208 -2.98 8.84 8.61
CA GLY A 208 -2.45 10.20 8.74
C GLY A 208 -1.25 10.33 9.69
N LYS A 209 -0.89 9.27 10.42
CA LYS A 209 0.22 9.26 11.38
C LYS A 209 1.55 8.75 10.83
N GLU A 210 1.57 8.23 9.60
CA GLU A 210 2.75 7.59 9.01
C GLU A 210 3.73 8.63 8.42
N LYS A 211 4.03 9.69 9.18
CA LYS A 211 5.09 10.65 8.86
C LYS A 211 5.89 10.98 10.11
N ILE A 212 7.21 10.99 9.91
CA ILE A 212 8.31 11.38 10.82
C ILE A 212 8.83 10.25 11.74
N THR A 213 9.32 9.13 11.19
CA THR A 213 10.18 8.18 11.93
C THR A 213 11.50 7.91 11.22
N ASP A 214 12.09 8.92 10.58
CA ASP A 214 13.51 8.86 10.18
C ASP A 214 14.34 9.97 10.86
N GLY A 215 13.77 10.65 11.87
CA GLY A 215 14.47 11.74 12.56
C GLY A 215 13.97 12.14 13.95
N GLN A 216 12.91 11.55 14.48
CA GLN A 216 12.45 11.83 15.85
C GLN A 216 12.82 10.73 16.86
N GLU A 217 12.92 9.46 16.45
CA GLU A 217 13.39 8.40 17.36
C GLU A 217 14.85 8.66 17.80
N ASN A 218 15.70 9.15 16.88
CA ASN A 218 17.08 9.57 17.20
C ASN A 218 17.18 10.88 18.01
N ALA A 219 16.08 11.63 18.17
CA ALA A 219 16.07 12.87 18.97
C ALA A 219 15.58 12.57 20.38
N GLU A 220 14.55 11.73 20.52
CA GLU A 220 14.06 11.27 21.83
C GLU A 220 15.10 10.37 22.53
N GLU A 221 15.77 9.45 21.82
CA GLU A 221 16.88 8.67 22.41
C GLU A 221 18.10 9.54 22.79
N LYS A 222 18.35 10.63 22.06
CA LYS A 222 19.46 11.55 22.39
C LYS A 222 19.12 12.49 23.54
N GLU A 223 17.87 12.94 23.66
CA GLU A 223 17.44 13.74 24.80
C GLU A 223 17.41 12.86 26.07
N GLU A 224 17.04 11.59 25.99
CA GLU A 224 17.12 10.64 27.12
C GLU A 224 18.58 10.30 27.49
N GLU A 225 19.49 10.10 26.52
CA GLU A 225 20.92 9.89 26.78
C GLU A 225 21.61 11.15 27.36
N GLU A 226 21.26 12.35 26.90
CA GLU A 226 21.80 13.61 27.46
C GLU A 226 21.29 13.88 28.89
N GLU A 227 20.03 13.54 29.20
CA GLU A 227 19.50 13.64 30.58
C GLU A 227 20.13 12.61 31.52
N GLU A 228 20.41 11.38 31.07
CA GLU A 228 21.11 10.37 31.89
C GLU A 228 22.58 10.74 32.15
N GLU A 229 23.29 11.33 31.17
CA GLU A 229 24.67 11.80 31.35
C GLU A 229 24.76 13.00 32.32
N GLU A 230 23.81 13.94 32.27
CA GLU A 230 23.76 15.06 33.23
C GLU A 230 23.46 14.58 34.67
N GLU A 231 22.56 13.61 34.85
CA GLU A 231 22.27 13.01 36.16
C GLU A 231 23.46 12.22 36.73
N GLU A 232 24.26 11.56 35.89
CA GLU A 232 25.46 10.85 36.33
C GLU A 232 26.58 11.83 36.73
N GLU A 233 26.76 12.93 36.00
CA GLU A 233 27.74 13.98 36.32
C GLU A 233 27.43 14.70 37.66
N GLU A 234 26.16 14.98 37.97
CA GLU A 234 25.75 15.55 39.26
C GLU A 234 26.00 14.57 40.43
N ARG A 235 25.80 13.27 40.20
CA ARG A 235 26.03 12.22 41.20
C ARG A 235 27.51 12.04 41.53
N ILE A 236 28.40 12.23 40.55
CA ILE A 236 29.85 12.16 40.74
C ILE A 236 30.36 13.38 41.52
N LYS A 237 29.85 14.59 41.23
CA LYS A 237 30.23 15.84 41.91
C LYS A 237 29.85 15.86 43.41
N THR A 238 28.83 15.13 43.83
CA THR A 238 28.38 15.08 45.23
C THR A 238 29.15 14.08 46.11
N SER A 239 30.00 13.22 45.54
CA SER A 239 30.77 12.21 46.29
C SER A 239 32.19 12.65 46.72
N GLY A 240 32.65 13.84 46.29
CA GLY A 240 34.02 14.32 46.48
C GLY A 240 34.22 15.28 47.65
N HIS A 241 33.97 14.87 48.90
CA HIS A 241 34.54 15.60 50.07
C HIS A 241 34.95 14.66 51.21
N PRO A 242 36.23 14.26 51.31
CA PRO A 242 36.72 13.51 52.47
C PRO A 242 36.98 14.47 53.64
N LYS A 243 36.14 14.42 54.68
CA LYS A 243 36.52 14.93 55.99
C LYS A 243 37.47 13.92 56.66
N ARG A 244 38.74 14.31 56.79
CA ARG A 244 39.66 13.73 57.79
C ARG A 244 39.39 14.42 59.11
N ASP A 245 39.03 13.63 60.13
CA ASP A 245 39.24 13.99 61.53
C ASP A 245 40.22 12.97 62.12
N PRO A 246 41.34 13.41 62.72
CA PRO A 246 42.22 12.57 63.53
C PRO A 246 41.83 12.67 65.01
N GLU A 247 41.79 11.54 65.73
CA GLU A 247 42.40 11.39 67.06
C GLU A 247 42.21 9.97 67.61
N ASP A 248 43.33 9.30 67.96
CA ASP A 248 43.55 8.63 69.25
C ASP A 248 44.86 7.80 69.22
N LEU A 249 45.93 8.38 69.81
CA LEU A 249 46.93 7.73 70.67
C LEU A 249 47.89 8.78 71.29
#